data_AF-A0A0E4C9J3-F1
#
_entry.id   AF-A0A0E4C9J3-F1
#
_cell.length_a   1.000
_cell.length_b   1.000
_cell.length_c   1.000
_cell.angle_alpha   90.00
_cell.angle_beta   90.00
_cell.angle_gamma   90.00
#
_symmetry.space_group_name_H-M   'P 1'
#
loop_
_entity.id
_entity.type
_entity.pdbx_description
1 polymer ?
#
loop_
_entity_poly.entity_id
_entity_poly.type
_entity_poly.pdbx_seq_one_letter_code
_entity_poly.pdbx_strand_id
1 'polypeptide(L)'
;MMKKKIVIIVLACLGIYGLLLLNNPSEVIKKMGYNHLVNIYGKYQLGHDDTRVLYNPGLRKMNIDLKQARITVILPHQSNSYAQQIENFLRTDNQVLVECSGLDNWHSSPEGIQTLPRLRKQAYRAVIFDGGHHLPTLGLAPDLIIVPVYKGYATHGYMRDGIKVSKLRQLLEKSHSPAVLVTVSRWRLVKTESSLKGITEQVLSHLDFSPARPENITPAARPHISKCNSQMFIYVNKANVQNLDILIKNCRQLGLEEIEKINVAFDYGCITTEKADRFIQTLQKKLSRPAERVNEPVKTSNLIWKL
;
A
#
# COMPACT_ATOMS: atom_id res chain seq x y z
N MET A 1 -18.32 40.80 6.45
CA MET A 1 -17.09 41.41 7.01
C MET A 1 -16.40 40.54 8.06
N MET A 2 -17.12 39.90 9.01
CA MET A 2 -16.57 38.98 10.03
C MET A 2 -15.80 37.77 9.46
N LYS A 3 -16.30 37.13 8.39
CA LYS A 3 -15.63 35.95 7.79
C LYS A 3 -14.21 36.24 7.28
N LYS A 4 -13.96 37.43 6.71
CA LYS A 4 -12.62 37.85 6.26
C LYS A 4 -11.67 38.07 7.44
N LYS A 5 -12.14 38.68 8.54
CA LYS A 5 -11.34 38.90 9.75
C LYS A 5 -10.97 37.58 10.44
N ILE A 6 -11.91 36.63 10.52
CA ILE A 6 -11.64 35.29 11.07
C ILE A 6 -10.61 34.55 10.23
N VAL A 7 -10.72 34.58 8.89
CA VAL A 7 -9.74 33.95 7.99
C VAL A 7 -8.34 34.56 8.18
N ILE A 8 -8.24 35.88 8.32
CA ILE A 8 -6.96 36.57 8.55
C ILE A 8 -6.37 36.18 9.92
N ILE A 9 -7.19 36.09 10.97
CA ILE A 9 -6.74 35.65 12.30
C ILE A 9 -6.25 34.20 12.24
N VAL A 10 -6.97 33.31 11.56
CA VAL A 10 -6.55 31.91 11.39
C VAL A 10 -5.23 31.83 10.61
N LEU A 11 -5.08 32.59 9.52
CA LEU A 11 -3.84 32.64 8.75
C LEU A 11 -2.67 33.22 9.57
N ALA A 12 -2.93 34.26 10.38
CA ALA A 12 -1.93 34.84 11.28
C ALA A 12 -1.52 33.84 12.38
N CYS A 13 -2.47 33.14 12.99
CA CYS A 13 -2.20 32.09 13.97
C CYS A 13 -1.41 30.93 13.33
N LEU A 14 -1.74 30.52 12.10
CA LEU A 14 -0.99 29.50 11.35
C LEU A 14 0.43 29.98 11.02
N GLY A 15 0.60 31.25 10.65
CA GLY A 15 1.90 31.86 10.39
C GLY A 15 2.78 31.94 11.65
N ILE A 16 2.21 32.39 12.78
CA ILE A 16 2.88 32.44 14.07
C ILE A 16 3.26 31.03 14.54
N TYR A 17 2.34 30.07 14.40
CA TYR A 17 2.60 28.67 14.74
C TYR A 17 3.70 28.05 13.85
N GLY A 18 3.69 28.35 12.55
CA GLY A 18 4.74 27.95 11.62
C GLY A 18 6.11 28.53 11.96
N LEU A 19 6.16 29.82 12.33
CA LEU A 19 7.38 30.49 12.79
C LEU A 19 7.91 29.87 14.09
N LEU A 20 7.04 29.58 15.05
CA LEU A 20 7.39 28.93 16.32
C LEU A 20 7.91 27.50 16.09
N LEU A 21 7.39 26.78 15.10
CA LEU A 21 7.90 25.46 14.73
C LEU A 21 9.26 25.55 14.03
N LEU A 22 9.41 26.43 13.03
CA LEU A 22 10.65 26.55 12.25
C LEU A 22 11.83 27.03 13.10
N ASN A 23 11.59 27.98 14.01
CA ASN A 23 12.63 28.56 14.87
C ASN A 23 12.81 27.83 16.21
N ASN A 24 12.08 26.73 16.45
CA ASN A 24 12.31 25.93 17.65
C ASN A 24 13.60 25.11 17.52
N PRO A 25 14.50 25.11 18.52
CA PRO A 25 15.69 24.25 18.49
C PRO A 25 15.35 22.77 18.72
N SER A 26 14.20 22.45 19.31
CA SER A 26 13.81 21.07 19.62
C SER A 26 13.09 20.38 18.46
N GLU A 27 13.75 19.40 17.85
CA GLU A 27 13.16 18.52 16.83
C GLU A 27 11.97 17.70 17.38
N VAL A 28 11.93 17.45 18.69
CA VAL A 28 10.82 16.74 19.34
C VAL A 28 9.54 17.59 19.30
N ILE A 29 9.65 18.87 19.64
CA ILE A 29 8.50 19.80 19.62
C ILE A 29 8.03 20.01 18.19
N LYS A 30 8.95 20.15 17.22
CA LYS A 30 8.61 20.22 15.79
C LYS A 30 7.81 19.00 15.34
N LYS A 31 8.29 17.79 15.69
CA LYS A 31 7.62 16.54 15.35
C LYS A 31 6.25 16.42 16.01
N MET A 32 6.11 16.80 17.27
CA MET A 32 4.83 16.81 17.99
C MET A 32 3.82 17.77 17.36
N GLY A 33 4.23 19.03 17.11
CA GLY A 33 3.35 20.04 16.50
C GLY A 33 2.95 19.69 15.08
N TYR A 34 3.89 19.21 14.27
CA TYR A 34 3.60 18.67 12.94
C TYR A 34 2.60 17.51 13.00
N ASN A 35 2.84 16.50 13.85
CA ASN A 35 1.93 15.37 14.01
C ASN A 35 0.54 15.80 14.48
N HIS A 36 0.45 16.83 15.32
CA HIS A 36 -0.82 17.37 15.79
C HIS A 36 -1.62 18.01 14.64
N LEU A 37 -1.00 18.88 13.84
CA LEU A 37 -1.64 19.49 12.67
C LEU A 37 -2.09 18.43 11.66
N VAL A 38 -1.21 17.46 11.39
CA VAL A 38 -1.47 16.35 10.46
C VAL A 38 -2.63 15.49 10.94
N ASN A 39 -2.76 15.26 12.26
CA ASN A 39 -3.90 14.55 12.85
C ASN A 39 -5.20 15.36 12.77
N ILE A 40 -5.17 16.68 13.01
CA ILE A 40 -6.35 17.55 12.85
C ILE A 40 -6.84 17.51 11.40
N TYR A 41 -5.92 17.68 10.45
CA TYR A 41 -6.22 17.62 9.03
C TYR A 41 -6.80 16.25 8.62
N GLY A 42 -6.20 15.16 9.09
CA GLY A 42 -6.71 13.81 8.87
C GLY A 42 -8.14 13.64 9.38
N LYS A 43 -8.44 14.10 10.59
CA LYS A 43 -9.81 14.07 11.16
C LYS A 43 -10.81 14.90 10.37
N TYR A 44 -10.42 16.09 9.92
CA TYR A 44 -11.28 16.94 9.10
C TYR A 44 -11.67 16.26 7.78
N GLN A 45 -10.72 15.59 7.14
CA GLN A 45 -10.96 14.95 5.85
C GLN A 45 -11.78 13.66 5.95
N LEU A 46 -11.90 13.04 7.13
CA LEU A 46 -12.81 11.90 7.37
C LEU A 46 -14.29 12.26 7.19
N GLY A 47 -14.68 13.54 7.32
CA GLY A 47 -16.06 13.99 7.14
C GLY A 47 -16.56 13.98 5.68
N HIS A 48 -15.68 13.72 4.70
CA HIS A 48 -16.05 13.65 3.29
C HIS A 48 -15.92 12.21 2.80
N ASP A 49 -17.04 11.59 2.40
CA ASP A 49 -17.02 10.26 1.80
C ASP A 49 -16.81 10.34 0.28
N ASP A 50 -15.65 9.90 -0.15
CA ASP A 50 -15.25 9.75 -1.54
C ASP A 50 -14.79 8.32 -1.85
N THR A 51 -15.19 7.39 -0.99
CA THR A 51 -14.79 5.99 -1.04
C THR A 51 -15.45 5.34 -2.25
N ARG A 52 -14.66 4.68 -3.11
CA ARG A 52 -15.19 3.93 -4.26
C ARG A 52 -14.61 2.54 -4.31
N VAL A 53 -15.50 1.54 -4.33
CA VAL A 53 -15.13 0.15 -4.53
C VAL A 53 -14.97 -0.11 -6.03
N LEU A 54 -13.80 -0.58 -6.46
CA LEU A 54 -13.48 -0.79 -7.87
C LEU A 54 -13.39 -2.26 -8.29
N TYR A 55 -13.13 -3.15 -7.34
CA TYR A 55 -13.12 -4.60 -7.51
C TYR A 55 -13.54 -5.23 -6.18
N ASN A 56 -14.55 -6.10 -6.19
CA ASN A 56 -15.15 -6.63 -4.97
C ASN A 56 -15.54 -8.11 -5.12
N PRO A 57 -14.64 -9.05 -4.78
CA PRO A 57 -14.97 -10.47 -4.66
C PRO A 57 -15.70 -10.81 -3.33
N GLY A 58 -15.92 -9.80 -2.48
CA GLY A 58 -16.40 -9.93 -1.10
C GLY A 58 -15.27 -10.27 -0.12
N LEU A 59 -15.41 -9.85 1.14
CA LEU A 59 -14.44 -10.19 2.19
C LEU A 59 -14.59 -11.66 2.60
N ARG A 60 -13.49 -12.38 2.88
CA ARG A 60 -13.61 -13.75 3.41
C ARG A 60 -14.43 -13.74 4.70
N LYS A 61 -15.30 -14.72 4.89
CA LYS A 61 -16.14 -14.79 6.09
C LYS A 61 -15.29 -15.00 7.35
N MET A 62 -15.51 -14.16 8.35
CA MET A 62 -14.93 -14.26 9.70
C MET A 62 -16.02 -13.99 10.74
N ASN A 63 -15.77 -14.39 11.99
CA ASN A 63 -16.63 -13.98 13.10
C ASN A 63 -16.29 -12.54 13.55
N ILE A 64 -16.70 -11.56 12.75
CA ILE A 64 -16.43 -10.14 12.93
C ILE A 64 -17.67 -9.32 12.56
N ASP A 65 -17.98 -8.29 13.35
CA ASP A 65 -18.86 -7.22 12.91
C ASP A 65 -18.00 -6.18 12.16
N LEU A 66 -18.19 -6.08 10.84
CA LEU A 66 -17.41 -5.17 10.00
C LEU A 66 -17.56 -3.70 10.43
N LYS A 67 -18.67 -3.33 11.07
CA LYS A 67 -18.93 -1.96 11.55
C LYS A 67 -18.27 -1.65 12.89
N GLN A 68 -17.85 -2.68 13.62
CA GLN A 68 -17.24 -2.57 14.96
C GLN A 68 -15.87 -3.25 15.03
N ALA A 69 -15.25 -3.46 13.87
CA ALA A 69 -13.98 -4.15 13.75
C ALA A 69 -12.87 -3.44 14.55
N ARG A 70 -12.20 -4.18 15.43
CA ARG A 70 -11.02 -3.65 16.14
C ARG A 70 -9.81 -3.60 15.22
N ILE A 71 -9.34 -2.39 14.92
CA ILE A 71 -8.27 -2.12 13.96
C ILE A 71 -6.97 -1.73 14.68
N THR A 72 -5.85 -2.33 14.27
CA THR A 72 -4.49 -1.89 14.57
C THR A 72 -3.82 -1.35 13.32
N VAL A 73 -3.04 -0.28 13.45
CA VAL A 73 -2.27 0.30 12.34
C VAL A 73 -0.77 0.13 12.60
N ILE A 74 -0.06 -0.47 11.65
CA ILE A 74 1.41 -0.50 11.66
C ILE A 74 1.93 0.61 10.74
N LEU A 75 2.60 1.58 11.34
CA LEU A 75 3.28 2.67 10.65
C LEU A 75 4.77 2.37 10.45
N PRO A 76 5.40 2.90 9.40
CA PRO A 76 6.84 2.79 9.23
C PRO A 76 7.59 3.54 10.34
N HIS A 77 8.83 3.12 10.61
CA HIS A 77 9.78 3.78 11.54
C HIS A 77 9.32 3.88 13.01
N GLN A 78 8.50 2.92 13.46
CA GLN A 78 8.29 2.72 14.90
C GLN A 78 9.54 2.12 15.55
N SER A 79 9.68 2.27 16.87
CA SER A 79 10.83 1.78 17.63
C SER A 79 10.97 0.26 17.61
N ASN A 80 9.87 -0.46 17.42
CA ASN A 80 9.83 -1.91 17.44
C ASN A 80 10.02 -2.49 16.04
N SER A 81 10.63 -3.67 15.94
CA SER A 81 10.73 -4.37 14.65
C SER A 81 9.36 -4.79 14.12
N TYR A 82 9.22 -4.98 12.80
CA TYR A 82 7.96 -5.46 12.22
C TYR A 82 7.53 -6.82 12.80
N ALA A 83 8.49 -7.73 13.02
CA ALA A 83 8.22 -9.01 13.69
C ALA A 83 7.58 -8.82 15.07
N GLN A 84 8.13 -7.93 15.90
CA GLN A 84 7.57 -7.65 17.23
C GLN A 84 6.19 -7.01 17.15
N GLN A 85 5.97 -6.07 16.21
CA GLN A 85 4.67 -5.43 16.03
C GLN A 85 3.59 -6.45 15.61
N ILE A 86 3.93 -7.37 14.70
CA ILE A 86 3.04 -8.44 14.25
C ILE A 86 2.76 -9.46 15.36
N GLU A 87 3.78 -9.88 16.11
CA GLU A 87 3.56 -10.78 17.26
C GLU A 87 2.71 -10.12 18.34
N ASN A 88 2.92 -8.83 18.62
CA ASN A 88 2.07 -8.09 19.55
C ASN A 88 0.62 -8.03 19.05
N PHE A 89 0.42 -7.75 17.76
CA PHE A 89 -0.91 -7.78 17.15
C PHE A 89 -1.59 -9.15 17.29
N LEU A 90 -0.87 -10.24 17.00
CA LEU A 90 -1.38 -11.60 17.08
C LEU A 90 -1.75 -12.03 18.52
N ARG A 91 -1.23 -11.35 19.54
CA ARG A 91 -1.61 -11.56 20.95
C ARG A 91 -2.85 -10.77 21.39
N THR A 92 -3.36 -9.88 20.53
CA THR A 92 -4.60 -9.12 20.79
C THR A 92 -5.80 -9.81 20.18
N ASP A 93 -6.99 -9.34 20.55
CA ASP A 93 -8.26 -9.70 19.92
C ASP A 93 -8.61 -8.77 18.74
N ASN A 94 -7.65 -7.99 18.23
CA ASN A 94 -7.85 -7.13 17.08
C ASN A 94 -8.06 -7.95 15.82
N GLN A 95 -8.97 -7.48 14.97
CA GLN A 95 -9.50 -8.25 13.84
C GLN A 95 -9.06 -7.69 12.50
N VAL A 96 -8.44 -6.51 12.46
CA VAL A 96 -7.94 -5.88 11.24
C VAL A 96 -6.57 -5.28 11.50
N LEU A 97 -5.63 -5.60 10.63
CA LEU A 97 -4.29 -5.03 10.59
C LEU A 97 -4.17 -4.13 9.36
N VAL A 98 -3.95 -2.84 9.58
CA VAL A 98 -3.66 -1.88 8.52
C VAL A 98 -2.15 -1.76 8.34
N GLU A 99 -1.71 -2.07 7.12
CA GLU A 99 -0.30 -2.18 6.73
C GLU A 99 0.10 -1.01 5.84
N CYS A 100 1.15 -0.30 6.25
CA CYS A 100 1.78 0.77 5.47
C CYS A 100 3.17 0.37 4.95
N SER A 101 3.75 1.23 4.12
CA SER A 101 5.06 1.09 3.46
C SER A 101 6.12 0.34 4.27
N GLY A 102 6.75 -0.66 3.66
CA GLY A 102 7.88 -1.42 4.21
C GLY A 102 7.48 -2.77 4.82
N LEU A 103 6.24 -2.91 5.27
CA LEU A 103 5.75 -4.17 5.84
C LEU A 103 5.52 -5.24 4.75
N ASP A 104 5.14 -4.81 3.54
CA ASP A 104 5.06 -5.63 2.34
C ASP A 104 6.41 -6.28 1.98
N ASN A 105 7.49 -5.52 2.07
CA ASN A 105 8.84 -6.06 1.89
C ASN A 105 9.19 -7.08 2.99
N TRP A 106 8.87 -6.77 4.25
CA TRP A 106 9.10 -7.71 5.36
C TRP A 106 8.28 -9.00 5.21
N HIS A 107 7.02 -8.92 4.79
CA HIS A 107 6.17 -10.08 4.49
C HIS A 107 6.71 -10.96 3.36
N SER A 108 7.59 -10.43 2.52
CA SER A 108 8.27 -11.20 1.47
C SER A 108 9.59 -11.87 1.93
N SER A 109 9.98 -11.66 3.19
CA SER A 109 11.09 -12.37 3.85
C SER A 109 10.68 -13.76 4.35
N PRO A 110 11.63 -14.68 4.61
CA PRO A 110 11.32 -15.99 5.18
C PRO A 110 10.55 -15.94 6.50
N GLU A 111 10.86 -14.96 7.35
CA GLU A 111 10.16 -14.73 8.63
C GLU A 111 8.73 -14.23 8.39
N GLY A 112 8.59 -13.18 7.56
CA GLY A 112 7.29 -12.58 7.26
C GLY A 112 6.30 -13.57 6.62
N ILE A 113 6.77 -14.39 5.67
CA ILE A 113 5.93 -15.42 5.02
C ILE A 113 5.33 -16.39 6.03
N GLN A 114 6.08 -16.79 7.07
CA GLN A 114 5.59 -17.71 8.10
C GLN A 114 4.49 -17.10 8.96
N THR A 115 4.40 -15.77 9.03
CA THR A 115 3.35 -15.07 9.79
C THR A 115 2.03 -14.95 9.02
N LEU A 116 2.06 -14.96 7.69
CA LEU A 116 0.89 -14.74 6.84
C LEU A 116 -0.26 -15.74 7.09
N PRO A 117 -0.03 -17.07 7.26
CA PRO A 117 -1.09 -18.00 7.59
C PRO A 117 -1.74 -17.73 8.95
N ARG A 118 -0.96 -17.27 9.94
CA ARG A 118 -1.47 -16.91 11.29
C ARG A 118 -2.34 -15.67 11.20
N LEU A 119 -1.86 -14.62 10.51
CA LEU A 119 -2.63 -13.40 10.24
C LEU A 119 -3.94 -13.73 9.51
N ARG A 120 -3.89 -14.51 8.43
CA ARG A 120 -5.06 -14.89 7.64
C ARG A 120 -6.11 -15.64 8.45
N LYS A 121 -5.73 -16.39 9.48
CA LYS A 121 -6.70 -17.07 10.38
C LYS A 121 -7.37 -16.11 11.37
N GLN A 122 -6.64 -15.10 11.84
CA GLN A 122 -7.06 -14.27 12.97
C GLN A 122 -7.63 -12.90 12.59
N ALA A 123 -7.18 -12.29 11.49
CA ALA A 123 -7.47 -10.89 11.20
C ALA A 123 -7.44 -10.58 9.69
N TYR A 124 -8.19 -9.57 9.26
CA TYR A 124 -8.05 -9.00 7.92
C TYR A 124 -6.76 -8.20 7.78
N ARG A 125 -6.10 -8.34 6.63
CA ARG A 125 -4.99 -7.48 6.23
C ARG A 125 -5.50 -6.41 5.27
N ALA A 126 -5.43 -5.15 5.69
CA ALA A 126 -5.76 -3.98 4.90
C ALA A 126 -4.48 -3.25 4.51
N VAL A 127 -4.16 -3.18 3.23
CA VAL A 127 -2.90 -2.62 2.74
C VAL A 127 -3.15 -1.26 2.12
N ILE A 128 -2.38 -0.26 2.56
CA ILE A 128 -2.34 1.04 1.90
C ILE A 128 -1.42 0.93 0.69
N PHE A 129 -1.98 1.00 -0.50
CA PHE A 129 -1.26 0.83 -1.76
C PHE A 129 -1.08 2.19 -2.43
N ASP A 130 0.04 2.85 -2.16
CA ASP A 130 0.33 4.20 -2.68
C ASP A 130 1.47 4.26 -3.71
N GLY A 131 1.84 3.14 -4.35
CA GLY A 131 2.85 3.15 -5.41
C GLY A 131 3.23 1.77 -5.90
N GLY A 132 4.03 1.70 -6.96
CA GLY A 132 4.47 0.45 -7.58
C GLY A 132 5.33 -0.43 -6.66
N HIS A 133 6.00 0.15 -5.66
CA HIS A 133 6.72 -0.60 -4.64
C HIS A 133 5.84 -1.60 -3.87
N HIS A 134 4.53 -1.35 -3.79
CA HIS A 134 3.56 -2.24 -3.18
C HIS A 134 3.11 -3.41 -4.07
N LEU A 135 3.52 -3.47 -5.34
CA LEU A 135 3.06 -4.48 -6.30
C LEU A 135 3.21 -5.93 -5.79
N PRO A 136 4.30 -6.34 -5.11
CA PRO A 136 4.40 -7.69 -4.56
C PRO A 136 3.32 -8.01 -3.52
N THR A 137 2.67 -7.02 -2.91
CA THR A 137 1.57 -7.28 -1.97
C THR A 137 0.39 -7.99 -2.63
N LEU A 138 0.19 -7.83 -3.95
CA LEU A 138 -0.92 -8.49 -4.65
C LEU A 138 -0.84 -10.02 -4.55
N GLY A 139 0.37 -10.58 -4.61
CA GLY A 139 0.60 -12.01 -4.40
C GLY A 139 0.66 -12.45 -2.94
N LEU A 140 0.57 -11.52 -1.98
CA LEU A 140 0.50 -11.83 -0.55
C LEU A 140 -0.93 -12.00 -0.04
N ALA A 141 -1.92 -11.95 -0.94
CA ALA A 141 -3.34 -12.15 -0.67
C ALA A 141 -3.89 -11.34 0.53
N PRO A 142 -3.73 -9.99 0.53
CA PRO A 142 -4.43 -9.14 1.49
C PRO A 142 -5.94 -9.26 1.30
N ASP A 143 -6.72 -8.84 2.29
CA ASP A 143 -8.18 -8.85 2.24
C ASP A 143 -8.72 -7.54 1.65
N LEU A 144 -8.02 -6.44 1.91
CA LEU A 144 -8.40 -5.12 1.47
C LEU A 144 -7.17 -4.36 0.95
N ILE A 145 -7.33 -3.70 -0.20
CA ILE A 145 -6.35 -2.79 -0.78
C ILE A 145 -6.99 -1.41 -0.84
N ILE A 146 -6.47 -0.47 -0.04
CA ILE A 146 -6.92 0.92 -0.01
C ILE A 146 -5.92 1.76 -0.80
N VAL A 147 -6.39 2.39 -1.86
CA VAL A 147 -5.58 3.17 -2.77
C VAL A 147 -5.89 4.65 -2.59
N PRO A 148 -4.94 5.46 -2.10
CA PRO A 148 -5.07 6.91 -2.16
C PRO A 148 -4.78 7.40 -3.59
N VAL A 149 -5.81 7.90 -4.26
CA VAL A 149 -5.79 8.23 -5.70
C VAL A 149 -5.55 9.71 -5.94
N TYR A 150 -4.66 10.01 -6.88
CA TYR A 150 -4.50 11.34 -7.47
C TYR A 150 -4.40 11.25 -8.99
N LYS A 151 -5.24 12.01 -9.71
CA LYS A 151 -5.35 12.00 -11.19
C LYS A 151 -5.36 10.59 -11.83
N GLY A 152 -6.02 9.62 -11.19
CA GLY A 152 -6.16 8.25 -11.69
C GLY A 152 -5.01 7.30 -11.36
N TYR A 153 -4.04 7.72 -10.54
CA TYR A 153 -2.91 6.90 -10.13
C TYR A 153 -2.89 6.67 -8.61
N ALA A 154 -2.37 5.51 -8.20
CA ALA A 154 -1.80 5.32 -6.89
C ALA A 154 -0.37 5.90 -6.91
N THR A 155 -0.12 6.95 -6.12
CA THR A 155 1.18 7.64 -6.12
C THR A 155 1.69 8.01 -4.75
N HIS A 156 2.99 7.77 -4.56
CA HIS A 156 3.69 8.19 -3.37
C HIS A 156 3.99 9.69 -3.48
N GLY A 157 4.19 10.36 -2.34
CA GLY A 157 4.60 11.76 -2.32
C GLY A 157 5.99 11.97 -2.96
N TYR A 158 6.90 11.00 -2.76
CA TYR A 158 8.31 11.10 -3.14
C TYR A 158 8.77 10.09 -4.20
N MET A 159 8.26 8.84 -4.19
CA MET A 159 8.70 7.79 -5.13
C MET A 159 8.12 8.01 -6.51
N ARG A 160 8.97 7.88 -7.54
CA ARG A 160 8.59 7.97 -8.95
C ARG A 160 8.16 6.61 -9.48
N ASP A 161 7.15 6.01 -8.90
CA ASP A 161 6.78 4.62 -9.18
C ASP A 161 5.27 4.41 -9.33
N GLY A 162 4.52 5.46 -9.63
CA GLY A 162 3.05 5.43 -9.68
C GLY A 162 2.45 4.37 -10.60
N ILE A 163 1.36 3.75 -10.17
CA ILE A 163 0.58 2.79 -10.96
C ILE A 163 -0.81 3.35 -11.25
N LYS A 164 -1.30 3.17 -12.49
CA LYS A 164 -2.67 3.53 -12.82
C LYS A 164 -3.64 2.65 -12.04
N VAL A 165 -4.69 3.24 -11.47
CA VAL A 165 -5.71 2.51 -10.73
C VAL A 165 -6.43 1.49 -11.63
N SER A 166 -6.66 1.84 -12.90
CA SER A 166 -7.23 0.91 -13.89
C SER A 166 -6.34 -0.31 -14.12
N LYS A 167 -5.01 -0.13 -14.14
CA LYS A 167 -4.05 -1.23 -14.25
C LYS A 167 -4.08 -2.11 -13.00
N LEU A 168 -4.13 -1.51 -11.81
CA LEU A 168 -4.25 -2.26 -10.56
C LEU A 168 -5.53 -3.12 -10.53
N ARG A 169 -6.67 -2.57 -10.92
CA ARG A 169 -7.92 -3.33 -11.08
C ARG A 169 -7.74 -4.51 -12.06
N GLN A 170 -7.17 -4.26 -13.24
CA GLN A 170 -6.90 -5.31 -14.23
C GLN A 170 -6.03 -6.44 -13.67
N LEU A 171 -5.02 -6.11 -12.87
CA LEU A 171 -4.14 -7.10 -12.25
C LEU A 171 -4.89 -7.99 -11.25
N LEU A 172 -5.78 -7.42 -10.44
CA LEU A 172 -6.60 -8.17 -9.49
C LEU A 172 -7.60 -9.08 -10.20
N GLU A 173 -8.25 -8.59 -11.27
CA GLU A 173 -9.16 -9.38 -12.09
C GLU A 173 -8.44 -10.58 -12.73
N LYS A 174 -7.28 -10.35 -13.35
CA LYS A 174 -6.48 -11.40 -14.00
C LYS A 174 -5.90 -12.41 -13.02
N SER A 175 -5.57 -11.99 -11.80
CA SER A 175 -5.05 -12.89 -10.78
C SER A 175 -6.16 -13.55 -9.97
N HIS A 176 -7.44 -13.30 -10.26
CA HIS A 176 -8.57 -13.70 -9.39
C HIS A 176 -8.29 -13.40 -7.91
N SER A 177 -7.79 -12.18 -7.64
CA SER A 177 -7.37 -11.82 -6.29
C SER A 177 -8.57 -11.87 -5.33
N PRO A 178 -8.38 -12.36 -4.08
CA PRO A 178 -9.42 -12.32 -3.05
C PRO A 178 -9.59 -10.92 -2.45
N ALA A 179 -8.72 -9.97 -2.78
CA ALA A 179 -8.70 -8.67 -2.15
C ALA A 179 -9.79 -7.76 -2.70
N VAL A 180 -10.47 -7.03 -1.83
CA VAL A 180 -11.32 -5.90 -2.25
C VAL A 180 -10.43 -4.70 -2.59
N LEU A 181 -10.65 -4.05 -3.74
CA LEU A 181 -9.97 -2.83 -4.14
C LEU A 181 -10.85 -1.61 -3.90
N VAL A 182 -10.37 -0.70 -3.07
CA VAL A 182 -11.07 0.53 -2.72
C VAL A 182 -10.17 1.73 -2.96
N THR A 183 -10.75 2.80 -3.50
CA THR A 183 -10.06 4.08 -3.67
C THR A 183 -10.61 5.13 -2.75
N VAL A 184 -9.74 6.00 -2.27
CA VAL A 184 -10.05 7.24 -1.55
C VAL A 184 -9.23 8.39 -2.16
N SER A 185 -9.61 9.64 -1.95
CA SER A 185 -8.76 10.78 -2.37
C SER A 185 -7.40 10.73 -1.70
N ARG A 186 -6.35 11.07 -2.46
CA ARG A 186 -4.99 11.19 -1.93
C ARG A 186 -4.88 12.14 -0.74
N TRP A 187 -5.70 13.19 -0.72
CA TRP A 187 -5.73 14.21 0.32
C TRP A 187 -6.33 13.70 1.64
N ARG A 188 -7.14 12.64 1.56
CA ARG A 188 -7.76 12.00 2.72
C ARG A 188 -6.84 11.06 3.46
N LEU A 189 -5.95 10.40 2.73
CA LEU A 189 -5.03 9.46 3.33
C LEU A 189 -3.79 10.17 3.88
N VAL A 190 -3.82 10.36 5.19
CA VAL A 190 -2.70 10.83 5.98
C VAL A 190 -2.10 9.64 6.71
N LYS A 191 -0.77 9.46 6.68
CA LYS A 191 -0.08 8.32 7.33
C LYS A 191 0.00 8.51 8.85
N THR A 192 -1.15 8.60 9.51
CA THR A 192 -1.31 8.58 10.96
C THR A 192 -2.29 7.48 11.34
N GLU A 193 -2.14 6.95 12.55
CA GLU A 193 -2.98 5.86 13.04
C GLU A 193 -4.47 6.23 13.00
N SER A 194 -4.84 7.42 13.46
CA SER A 194 -6.24 7.88 13.48
C SER A 194 -6.87 8.00 12.09
N SER A 195 -6.14 8.55 11.11
CA SER A 195 -6.64 8.69 9.74
C SER A 195 -6.81 7.34 9.07
N LEU A 196 -5.81 6.47 9.18
CA LEU A 196 -5.82 5.14 8.57
C LEU A 196 -6.87 4.21 9.19
N LYS A 197 -7.03 4.27 10.51
CA LYS A 197 -8.10 3.57 11.21
C LYS A 197 -9.47 4.05 10.73
N GLY A 198 -9.73 5.36 10.77
CA GLY A 198 -11.04 5.92 10.36
C GLY A 198 -11.40 5.64 8.89
N ILE A 199 -10.42 5.71 7.98
CA ILE A 199 -10.63 5.32 6.57
C ILE A 199 -10.99 3.83 6.50
N THR A 200 -10.28 2.97 7.22
CA THR A 200 -10.52 1.53 7.19
C THR A 200 -11.89 1.18 7.76
N GLU A 201 -12.30 1.77 8.88
CA GLU A 201 -13.64 1.60 9.46
C GLU A 201 -14.74 1.96 8.45
N GLN A 202 -14.59 3.10 7.79
CA GLN A 202 -15.54 3.54 6.79
C GLN A 202 -15.52 2.65 5.54
N VAL A 203 -14.38 2.14 5.13
CA VAL A 203 -14.34 1.18 4.02
C VAL A 203 -15.08 -0.10 4.41
N LEU A 204 -14.80 -0.67 5.59
CA LEU A 204 -15.41 -1.91 6.05
C LEU A 204 -16.93 -1.79 6.22
N SER A 205 -17.45 -0.62 6.60
CA SER A 205 -18.90 -0.41 6.75
C SER A 205 -19.69 -0.47 5.43
N HIS A 206 -19.00 -0.37 4.29
CA HIS A 206 -19.57 -0.47 2.95
C HIS A 206 -19.34 -1.83 2.28
N LEU A 207 -18.70 -2.78 2.97
CA LEU A 207 -18.37 -4.09 2.42
C LEU A 207 -19.21 -5.19 3.05
N ASP A 208 -19.39 -6.25 2.27
CA ASP A 208 -20.05 -7.47 2.69
C ASP A 208 -19.10 -8.67 2.56
N PHE A 209 -19.47 -9.77 3.21
CA PHE A 209 -18.76 -11.02 3.06
C PHE A 209 -19.01 -11.65 1.70
N SER A 210 -18.00 -12.34 1.18
CA SER A 210 -18.12 -13.17 0.00
C SER A 210 -19.13 -14.31 0.26
N PRO A 211 -20.06 -14.59 -0.67
CA PRO A 211 -20.94 -15.75 -0.58
C PRO A 211 -20.18 -17.06 -0.83
N ALA A 212 -19.01 -17.00 -1.45
CA ALA A 212 -18.16 -18.15 -1.74
C ALA A 212 -17.40 -18.63 -0.49
N ARG A 213 -17.04 -19.92 -0.48
CA ARG A 213 -16.18 -20.48 0.57
C ARG A 213 -14.81 -19.79 0.54
N PRO A 214 -14.17 -19.55 1.70
CA PRO A 214 -12.83 -18.99 1.74
C PRO A 214 -11.87 -19.89 0.96
N GLU A 215 -11.25 -19.37 -0.10
CA GLU A 215 -10.18 -20.08 -0.79
C GLU A 215 -8.95 -20.16 0.13
N ASN A 216 -8.37 -21.35 0.19
CA ASN A 216 -7.08 -21.60 0.83
C ASN A 216 -5.97 -21.04 -0.04
N ILE A 217 -5.78 -19.73 0.03
CA ILE A 217 -4.67 -19.06 -0.64
C ILE A 217 -3.48 -19.12 0.31
N THR A 218 -2.43 -19.81 -0.14
CA THR A 218 -1.13 -19.84 0.52
C THR A 218 -0.23 -18.84 -0.18
N PRO A 219 0.10 -17.69 0.44
CA PRO A 219 1.01 -16.72 -0.14
C PRO A 219 2.36 -17.36 -0.47
N ALA A 220 2.83 -17.15 -1.70
CA ALA A 220 4.15 -17.58 -2.14
C ALA A 220 4.95 -16.33 -2.51
N ALA A 221 6.03 -16.06 -1.76
CA ALA A 221 6.84 -14.89 -1.96
C ALA A 221 8.34 -15.14 -1.73
N ARG A 222 9.13 -14.23 -2.27
CA ARG A 222 10.56 -14.04 -2.06
C ARG A 222 10.79 -12.53 -1.97
N PRO A 223 11.95 -12.04 -1.50
CA PRO A 223 12.22 -10.61 -1.45
C PRO A 223 11.85 -9.89 -2.76
N HIS A 224 10.90 -8.94 -2.68
CA HIS A 224 10.35 -8.15 -3.78
C HIS A 224 9.58 -8.91 -4.88
N ILE A 225 9.26 -10.19 -4.69
CA ILE A 225 8.52 -11.03 -5.64
C ILE A 225 7.42 -11.77 -4.91
N SER A 226 6.24 -11.85 -5.52
CA SER A 226 5.18 -12.75 -5.05
C SER A 226 4.41 -13.36 -6.20
N LYS A 227 3.66 -14.41 -5.89
CA LYS A 227 2.80 -15.14 -6.83
C LYS A 227 1.39 -15.24 -6.27
N CYS A 228 0.39 -14.97 -7.12
CA CYS A 228 -1.00 -15.34 -6.86
C CYS A 228 -1.61 -15.87 -8.16
N ASN A 229 -2.09 -17.11 -8.10
CA ASN A 229 -2.60 -17.84 -9.26
C ASN A 229 -1.60 -17.80 -10.43
N SER A 230 -2.05 -17.48 -11.64
CA SER A 230 -1.21 -17.45 -12.85
C SER A 230 -0.35 -16.18 -12.99
N GLN A 231 -0.34 -15.30 -11.97
CA GLN A 231 0.31 -14.01 -12.03
C GLN A 231 1.50 -13.93 -11.05
N MET A 232 2.63 -13.44 -11.55
CA MET A 232 3.79 -13.07 -10.73
C MET A 232 3.90 -11.55 -10.64
N PHE A 233 4.21 -11.04 -9.46
CA PHE A 233 4.32 -9.62 -9.17
C PHE A 233 5.72 -9.29 -8.66
N ILE A 234 6.42 -8.37 -9.33
CA ILE A 234 7.82 -8.04 -9.05
C ILE A 234 8.00 -6.55 -8.86
N TYR A 235 8.70 -6.14 -7.80
CA TYR A 235 9.26 -4.80 -7.69
C TYR A 235 10.77 -4.78 -7.93
N VAL A 236 11.22 -4.05 -8.93
CA VAL A 236 12.63 -3.92 -9.30
C VAL A 236 13.21 -2.64 -8.70
N ASN A 237 14.09 -2.81 -7.70
CA ASN A 237 14.83 -1.73 -7.07
C ASN A 237 16.30 -1.72 -7.53
N LYS A 238 17.13 -0.85 -6.93
CA LYS A 238 18.56 -0.72 -7.24
C LYS A 238 19.32 -2.05 -7.17
N ALA A 239 19.07 -2.89 -6.16
CA ALA A 239 19.77 -4.17 -6.01
C ALA A 239 19.43 -5.13 -7.16
N ASN A 240 18.15 -5.18 -7.55
CA ASN A 240 17.68 -6.00 -8.68
C ASN A 240 18.24 -5.51 -10.03
N VAL A 241 18.38 -4.19 -10.20
CA VAL A 241 19.02 -3.61 -11.40
C VAL A 241 20.49 -3.97 -11.48
N GLN A 242 21.20 -3.98 -10.34
CA GLN A 242 22.62 -4.33 -10.28
C GLN A 242 22.86 -5.84 -10.39
N ASN A 243 21.91 -6.67 -9.95
CA ASN A 243 22.04 -8.12 -9.96
C ASN A 243 20.75 -8.82 -10.41
N LEU A 244 20.57 -8.90 -11.74
CA LEU A 244 19.42 -9.58 -12.34
C LEU A 244 19.41 -11.09 -12.05
N ASP A 245 20.57 -11.75 -11.93
CA ASP A 245 20.61 -13.21 -11.79
C ASP A 245 20.02 -13.69 -10.45
N ILE A 246 20.16 -12.89 -9.37
CA ILE A 246 19.46 -13.15 -8.11
C ILE A 246 17.94 -13.07 -8.31
N LEU A 247 17.45 -12.06 -9.04
CA LEU A 247 16.02 -11.93 -9.33
C LEU A 247 15.50 -13.16 -10.12
N ILE A 248 16.25 -13.58 -11.15
CA ILE A 248 15.92 -14.77 -11.96
C ILE A 248 15.88 -16.03 -11.09
N LYS A 249 16.87 -16.22 -10.22
CA LYS A 249 16.90 -17.34 -9.27
C LYS A 249 15.68 -17.35 -8.37
N ASN A 250 15.31 -16.20 -7.79
CA ASN A 250 14.14 -16.07 -6.93
C ASN A 250 12.83 -16.36 -7.67
N CYS A 251 12.70 -15.92 -8.92
CA CYS A 251 11.53 -16.22 -9.77
C CYS A 251 11.42 -17.74 -10.02
N ARG A 252 12.52 -18.41 -10.36
CA ARG A 252 12.54 -19.87 -10.57
C ARG A 252 12.20 -20.65 -9.31
N GLN A 253 12.71 -20.20 -8.16
CA GLN A 253 12.42 -20.82 -6.86
C GLN A 253 10.96 -20.68 -6.41
N LEU A 254 10.22 -19.69 -6.92
CA LEU A 254 8.77 -19.56 -6.68
C LEU A 254 7.92 -20.42 -7.62
N GLY A 255 8.54 -21.01 -8.65
CA GLY A 255 7.87 -21.77 -9.69
C GLY A 255 7.33 -20.87 -10.81
N LEU A 256 7.57 -21.29 -12.05
CA LEU A 256 7.18 -20.58 -13.28
C LEU A 256 6.17 -21.35 -14.13
N GLU A 257 5.92 -22.61 -13.80
CA GLU A 257 5.14 -23.54 -14.63
C GLU A 257 3.72 -22.99 -14.87
N GLU A 258 3.05 -22.58 -13.79
CA GLU A 258 1.68 -22.04 -13.79
C GLU A 258 1.61 -20.54 -14.08
N ILE A 259 2.74 -19.86 -14.27
CA ILE A 259 2.78 -18.41 -14.50
C ILE A 259 2.49 -18.10 -15.96
N GLU A 260 1.39 -17.39 -16.22
CA GLU A 260 1.03 -16.87 -17.54
C GLU A 260 1.69 -15.51 -17.82
N LYS A 261 1.82 -14.67 -16.78
CA LYS A 261 2.34 -13.30 -16.93
C LYS A 261 3.13 -12.84 -15.70
N ILE A 262 4.23 -12.16 -15.97
CA ILE A 262 5.08 -11.49 -14.98
C ILE A 262 4.82 -9.98 -15.04
N ASN A 263 4.30 -9.42 -13.96
CA ASN A 263 3.95 -8.01 -13.82
C ASN A 263 5.03 -7.31 -13.02
N VAL A 264 5.68 -6.30 -13.61
CA VAL A 264 6.88 -5.67 -13.03
C VAL A 264 6.67 -4.18 -12.82
N ALA A 265 6.87 -3.74 -11.58
CA ALA A 265 7.02 -2.33 -11.25
C ALA A 265 8.50 -1.99 -11.01
N PHE A 266 8.90 -0.78 -11.37
CA PHE A 266 10.27 -0.30 -11.26
C PHE A 266 10.39 0.91 -10.34
N ASP A 267 11.50 0.96 -9.61
CA ASP A 267 11.98 2.18 -8.96
C ASP A 267 12.67 3.09 -10.00
N TYR A 268 11.96 4.09 -10.51
CA TYR A 268 12.56 5.05 -11.46
C TYR A 268 13.52 6.06 -10.82
N GLY A 269 13.80 5.94 -9.51
CA GLY A 269 14.97 6.57 -8.89
C GLY A 269 16.29 5.90 -9.32
N CYS A 270 16.25 4.64 -9.77
CA CYS A 270 17.44 3.86 -10.12
C CYS A 270 17.50 3.39 -11.58
N ILE A 271 16.42 3.50 -12.34
CA ILE A 271 16.34 3.05 -13.74
C ILE A 271 15.56 4.04 -14.61
N THR A 272 15.96 4.18 -15.88
CA THR A 272 15.20 4.95 -16.89
C THR A 272 14.16 4.07 -17.56
N THR A 273 13.18 4.67 -18.26
CA THR A 273 12.14 3.92 -18.97
C THR A 273 12.74 3.00 -20.05
N GLU A 274 13.72 3.48 -20.80
CA GLU A 274 14.38 2.72 -21.87
C GLU A 274 15.18 1.53 -21.30
N LYS A 275 15.80 1.72 -20.12
CA LYS A 275 16.48 0.63 -19.41
C LYS A 275 15.48 -0.35 -18.82
N ALA A 276 14.33 0.11 -18.31
CA ALA A 276 13.26 -0.75 -17.81
C ALA A 276 12.67 -1.63 -18.93
N ASP A 277 12.44 -1.07 -20.11
CA ASP A 277 11.91 -1.85 -21.24
C ASP A 277 12.92 -2.92 -21.71
N ARG A 278 14.23 -2.61 -21.74
CA ARG A 278 15.29 -3.62 -21.96
C ARG A 278 15.37 -4.67 -20.86
N PHE A 279 15.16 -4.27 -19.60
CA PHE A 279 15.10 -5.19 -18.47
C PHE A 279 13.96 -6.20 -18.64
N ILE A 280 12.76 -5.73 -19.04
CA ILE A 280 11.60 -6.58 -19.34
C ILE A 280 11.92 -7.59 -20.44
N GLN A 281 12.50 -7.15 -21.56
CA GLN A 281 12.87 -8.05 -22.67
C GLN A 281 13.87 -9.14 -22.21
N THR A 282 14.85 -8.76 -21.40
CA THR A 282 15.84 -9.69 -20.85
C THR A 282 15.18 -10.69 -19.89
N LEU A 283 14.29 -10.20 -19.02
CA LEU A 283 13.54 -11.03 -18.07
C LEU A 283 12.68 -12.06 -18.81
N GLN A 284 11.96 -11.63 -19.85
CA GLN A 284 11.16 -12.51 -20.71
C GLN A 284 12.00 -13.62 -21.33
N LYS A 285 13.17 -13.27 -21.89
CA LYS A 285 14.07 -14.24 -22.51
C LYS A 285 14.64 -15.23 -21.49
N LYS A 286 15.05 -14.78 -20.30
CA LYS A 286 15.67 -15.64 -19.27
C LYS A 286 14.68 -16.54 -18.53
N LEU A 287 13.42 -16.13 -18.43
CA LEU A 287 12.36 -16.88 -17.73
C LEU A 287 11.43 -17.65 -18.68
N SER A 288 11.52 -17.42 -20.00
CA SER A 288 10.61 -18.00 -20.99
C SER A 288 9.13 -17.78 -20.65
N ARG A 289 8.83 -16.56 -20.15
CA ARG A 289 7.49 -16.13 -19.74
C ARG A 289 7.22 -14.69 -20.19
N PRO A 290 5.99 -14.38 -20.62
CA PRO A 290 5.61 -13.00 -20.92
C PRO A 290 5.78 -12.12 -19.67
N ALA A 291 6.36 -10.94 -19.85
CA ALA A 291 6.45 -9.94 -18.80
C ALA A 291 5.89 -8.60 -19.30
N GLU A 292 5.48 -7.74 -18.38
CA GLU A 292 5.10 -6.37 -18.71
C GLU A 292 5.50 -5.42 -17.59
N ARG A 293 5.76 -4.17 -17.98
CA ARG A 293 5.90 -3.05 -17.05
C ARG A 293 4.50 -2.55 -16.68
N VAL A 294 4.23 -2.40 -15.38
CA VAL A 294 2.90 -2.00 -14.89
C VAL A 294 2.85 -0.63 -14.22
N ASN A 295 4.00 0.01 -13.98
CA ASN A 295 4.06 1.34 -13.39
C ASN A 295 4.77 2.37 -14.30
N GLU A 296 4.66 3.64 -13.94
CA GLU A 296 5.15 4.79 -14.68
C GLU A 296 6.00 5.70 -13.75
N PRO A 297 6.91 6.53 -14.30
CA PRO A 297 7.79 7.40 -13.51
C PRO A 297 7.06 8.64 -12.93
N VAL A 298 5.90 8.41 -12.32
CA VAL A 298 4.98 9.41 -11.79
C VAL A 298 5.03 9.41 -10.26
N LYS A 299 5.07 10.61 -9.67
CA LYS A 299 4.90 10.86 -8.24
C LYS A 299 3.85 11.95 -8.04
N THR A 300 3.31 12.07 -6.83
CA THR A 300 2.22 13.04 -6.53
C THR A 300 2.58 14.47 -6.98
N SER A 301 3.81 14.93 -6.71
CA SER A 301 4.27 16.27 -7.13
C SER A 301 4.33 16.45 -8.64
N ASN A 302 4.73 15.43 -9.41
CA ASN A 302 4.74 15.51 -10.88
C ASN A 302 3.33 15.74 -11.46
N LEU A 303 2.30 15.23 -10.79
CA LEU A 303 0.92 15.36 -11.22
C LEU A 303 0.32 16.74 -10.90
N ILE A 304 0.80 17.42 -9.86
CA ILE A 304 0.35 18.78 -9.50
C ILE A 304 0.74 19.78 -10.60
N TRP A 305 1.97 19.69 -11.11
CA TRP A 305 2.53 20.63 -12.08
C TRP A 305 2.15 20.35 -13.55
N LYS A 306 1.40 19.28 -13.83
CA LYS A 306 0.81 19.00 -15.16
C LYS A 306 -0.63 19.54 -15.24
N LEU A 307 -0.82 20.82 -14.92
CA LEU A 307 -2.07 21.55 -15.17
C LEU A 307 -1.91 22.38 -16.43
#